data_AF-B5W428-F1
#
_entry.id   AF-B5W428-F1
#
_cell.length_a   1.000
_cell.length_b   1.000
_cell.length_c   1.000
_cell.angle_alpha   90.00
_cell.angle_beta   90.00
_cell.angle_gamma   90.00
#
_symmetry.space_group_name_H-M   'P 1'
#
loop_
_entity.id
_entity.type
_entity.pdbx_description
1 polymer ?
#
loop_
_entity_poly.entity_id
_entity_poly.type
_entity_poly.pdbx_seq_one_letter_code
_entity_poly.pdbx_strand_id
1 'polypeptide(L)'
;MGEFFPALVVLSIAAGASLQEFTTLINHYLNPDDAIAHPQPVISGKLLMAKLGLSPSPLLGDLLQEIQIAKAEGQISTSEDAIAIASQKMLELNPP
;
A
#
# COMPACT_ATOMS: atom_id res chain seq x y z
N MET A 1 5.16 -8.84 1.26
CA MET A 1 4.36 -9.92 0.61
C MET A 1 4.74 -10.15 -0.85
N GLY A 2 5.06 -9.13 -1.66
CA GLY A 2 5.47 -9.33 -3.06
C GLY A 2 6.83 -10.01 -3.28
N GLU A 3 7.75 -10.02 -2.30
CA GLU A 3 9.11 -10.55 -2.51
C GLU A 3 9.17 -12.05 -2.85
N PHE A 4 8.22 -12.84 -2.33
CA PHE A 4 8.17 -14.28 -2.57
C PHE A 4 7.38 -14.65 -3.83
N PHE A 5 6.73 -13.69 -4.48
CA PHE A 5 5.90 -13.95 -5.65
C PHE A 5 6.65 -14.70 -6.77
N PRO A 6 7.88 -14.32 -7.18
CA PRO A 6 8.60 -15.06 -8.20
C PRO A 6 8.89 -16.52 -7.80
N ALA A 7 9.27 -16.76 -6.54
CA ALA A 7 9.55 -18.11 -6.04
C ALA A 7 8.29 -18.98 -6.04
N LEU A 8 7.13 -18.41 -5.67
CA LEU A 8 5.85 -19.11 -5.70
C LEU A 8 5.39 -19.44 -7.13
N VAL A 9 5.54 -18.52 -8.07
CA VAL A 9 5.21 -18.77 -9.49
C VAL A 9 6.05 -19.91 -10.05
N VAL A 10 7.37 -19.91 -9.80
CA VAL A 10 8.27 -20.99 -10.24
C VAL A 10 7.86 -22.33 -9.61
N LEU A 11 7.53 -22.34 -8.32
CA LEU A 11 7.06 -23.56 -7.64
C LEU A 11 5.75 -24.08 -8.23
N SER A 12 4.78 -23.20 -8.51
CA SER A 12 3.50 -23.59 -9.11
C SER A 12 3.68 -24.20 -10.50
N ILE A 13 4.54 -23.62 -11.33
CA ILE A 13 4.87 -24.18 -12.65
C ILE A 13 5.54 -25.56 -12.50
N ALA A 14 6.48 -25.70 -11.57
CA ALA A 14 7.11 -26.99 -11.27
C ALA A 14 6.10 -28.04 -10.77
N ALA A 15 5.03 -27.61 -10.09
CA ALA A 15 3.93 -28.47 -9.63
C ALA A 15 2.90 -28.79 -10.72
N GLY A 16 3.05 -28.26 -11.95
CA GLY A 16 2.20 -28.58 -13.10
C GLY A 16 1.19 -27.49 -13.48
N ALA A 17 1.23 -26.31 -12.84
CA ALA A 17 0.43 -25.18 -13.27
C ALA A 17 0.95 -24.60 -14.60
N SER A 18 0.06 -24.03 -15.41
CA SER A 18 0.41 -23.40 -16.69
C SER A 18 0.92 -21.98 -16.45
N LEU A 19 1.97 -21.59 -17.16
CA LEU A 19 2.46 -20.20 -17.15
C LEU A 19 1.36 -19.19 -17.53
N GLN A 20 0.45 -19.60 -18.42
CA GLN A 20 -0.63 -18.74 -18.92
C GLN A 20 -1.55 -18.26 -17.80
N GLU A 21 -1.75 -19.08 -16.76
CA GLU A 21 -2.59 -18.78 -15.59
C GLU A 21 -2.02 -17.61 -14.76
N PHE A 22 -0.71 -17.37 -14.84
CA PHE A 22 -0.02 -16.32 -14.09
C PHE A 22 0.31 -15.07 -14.91
N THR A 23 0.04 -15.06 -16.22
CA THR A 23 0.46 -13.99 -17.14
C THR A 23 0.11 -12.59 -16.63
N THR A 24 -1.13 -12.39 -16.20
CA THR A 24 -1.59 -11.10 -15.66
C THR A 24 -0.79 -10.70 -14.43
N LEU A 25 -0.65 -11.60 -13.44
CA LEU A 25 0.07 -11.34 -12.20
C LEU A 25 1.56 -11.08 -12.44
N ILE A 26 2.18 -11.83 -13.35
CA ILE A 26 3.58 -11.62 -13.75
C ILE A 26 3.76 -10.24 -14.40
N ASN A 27 2.84 -9.84 -15.29
CA ASN A 27 2.90 -8.53 -15.93
C ASN A 27 2.77 -7.38 -14.91
N HIS A 28 1.86 -7.49 -13.95
CA HIS A 28 1.74 -6.52 -12.85
C HIS A 28 3.02 -6.49 -12.00
N TYR A 29 3.58 -7.65 -11.64
CA TYR A 29 4.79 -7.73 -10.85
C TYR A 29 6.03 -7.17 -11.56
N LEU A 30 6.14 -7.33 -12.88
CA LEU A 30 7.28 -6.81 -13.66
C LEU A 30 7.16 -5.32 -13.99
N ASN A 31 5.98 -4.73 -13.84
CA ASN A 31 5.77 -3.29 -14.03
C ASN A 31 6.12 -2.54 -12.73
N PRO A 32 7.25 -1.80 -12.65
CA PRO A 32 7.67 -1.11 -11.41
C PRO A 32 6.72 0.02 -10.99
N ASP A 33 5.91 0.53 -11.92
CA ASP A 33 4.92 1.59 -11.67
C ASP A 33 3.55 1.03 -11.29
N ASP A 34 3.42 -0.29 -11.20
CA ASP A 34 2.17 -0.94 -10.81
C ASP A 34 1.83 -0.65 -9.34
N ALA A 35 0.76 0.10 -9.13
CA ALA A 35 0.36 0.52 -7.78
C ALA A 35 -0.05 -0.64 -6.87
N ILE A 36 -0.40 -1.80 -7.42
CA ILE A 36 -0.82 -2.99 -6.67
C ILE A 36 0.41 -3.83 -6.30
N ALA A 37 1.29 -4.10 -7.27
CA ALA A 37 2.48 -4.93 -7.04
C ALA A 37 3.62 -4.16 -6.35
N HIS A 38 3.74 -2.86 -6.63
CA HIS A 38 4.77 -1.97 -6.09
C HIS A 38 4.14 -0.70 -5.48
N PRO A 39 3.48 -0.82 -4.31
CA PRO A 39 2.84 0.32 -3.68
C PRO A 39 3.88 1.41 -3.36
N GLN A 40 3.79 2.54 -4.06
CA GLN A 40 4.61 3.71 -3.78
C GLN A 40 3.87 4.60 -2.75
N PRO A 41 4.24 4.65 -1.47
CA PRO A 41 3.52 5.51 -0.54
C PRO A 41 3.61 6.98 -0.97
N VAL A 42 2.48 7.69 -1.01
CA VAL A 42 2.42 9.13 -1.34
C VAL A 42 2.95 10.01 -0.22
N ILE A 43 3.11 9.46 0.99
CA ILE A 43 3.70 10.14 2.15
C ILE A 43 4.44 9.12 3.02
N SER A 44 5.58 9.50 3.58
CA SER A 44 6.30 8.67 4.54
C SER A 44 5.70 8.81 5.95
N GLY A 45 5.78 7.75 6.76
CA GLY A 45 5.35 7.81 8.17
C GLY A 45 6.05 8.91 8.98
N LYS A 46 7.32 9.20 8.69
CA LYS A 46 8.06 10.31 9.32
C LYS A 46 7.44 11.66 9.00
N LEU A 47 7.09 11.88 7.74
CA LEU A 47 6.45 13.14 7.31
C LEU A 47 5.03 13.26 7.87
N LEU A 48 4.28 12.16 7.90
CA LEU A 48 2.94 12.11 8.47
C LEU A 48 2.96 12.44 9.97
N MET A 49 3.89 11.85 10.73
CA MET A 49 4.09 12.19 12.15
C MET A 49 4.39 13.67 12.35
N ALA A 50 5.31 14.23 11.55
CA ALA A 50 5.68 15.63 11.65
C ALA A 50 4.50 16.58 11.32
N LYS A 51 3.66 16.21 10.36
CA LYS A 51 2.50 17.02 9.93
C LYS A 51 1.33 16.96 10.91
N LEU A 52 1.12 15.80 11.55
CA LEU A 52 -0.01 15.57 12.46
C LEU A 52 0.38 15.66 13.94
N GLY A 53 1.65 15.92 14.27
CA GLY A 53 2.13 15.98 15.65
C GLY A 53 2.09 14.63 16.38
N LEU A 54 2.15 13.52 15.63
CA LEU A 54 2.00 12.17 16.18
C LEU A 54 3.33 11.63 16.70
N SER A 55 3.26 10.88 17.79
CA SER A 55 4.33 9.99 18.23
C SER A 55 4.16 8.59 17.64
N PRO A 56 5.24 7.78 17.53
CA PRO A 56 5.14 6.39 17.11
C PRO A 56 4.11 5.63 17.96
N SER A 57 3.06 5.12 17.33
CA SER A 57 1.90 4.51 17.99
C SER A 57 1.13 3.61 17.01
N PRO A 58 0.27 2.69 17.50
CA PRO A 58 -0.60 1.90 16.63
C PRO A 58 -1.48 2.76 15.70
N LEU A 59 -1.96 3.89 16.20
CA LEU A 59 -2.73 4.87 15.43
C LEU A 59 -2.00 5.31 14.15
N LEU A 60 -0.68 5.54 14.22
CA LEU A 60 0.10 5.89 13.02
C LEU A 60 0.05 4.76 11.98
N GLY A 61 0.12 3.51 12.42
CA GLY A 61 -0.01 2.34 11.56
C GLY A 61 -1.38 2.30 10.88
N ASP A 62 -2.45 2.52 11.64
CA ASP A 62 -3.83 2.54 11.13
C ASP A 62 -4.03 3.65 10.09
N LEU A 63 -3.51 4.85 10.35
CA LEU A 63 -3.56 5.97 9.41
C LEU A 63 -2.76 5.68 8.13
N LEU A 64 -1.57 5.10 8.25
CA LEU A 64 -0.77 4.70 7.09
C LEU A 64 -1.47 3.61 6.26
N GLN A 65 -2.13 2.66 6.92
CA GLN A 65 -2.90 1.63 6.24
C GLN A 65 -4.06 2.24 5.46
N GLU A 66 -4.79 3.19 6.05
CA GLU A 66 -5.89 3.89 5.37
C GLU A 66 -5.41 4.64 4.12
N ILE A 67 -4.30 5.37 4.24
CA ILE A 67 -3.69 6.08 3.10
C ILE A 67 -3.36 5.10 1.98
N GLN A 68 -2.84 3.91 2.29
CA GLN A 68 -2.50 2.92 1.28
C GLN A 68 -3.75 2.34 0.58
N ILE A 69 -4.85 2.14 1.31
CA ILE A 69 -6.13 1.71 0.74
C ILE A 69 -6.68 2.80 -0.18
N ALA A 70 -6.79 4.04 0.31
CA ALA A 70 -7.26 5.17 -0.49
C ALA A 70 -6.40 5.40 -1.75
N LYS A 71 -5.09 5.16 -1.66
CA LYS A 71 -4.20 5.21 -2.83
C LYS A 71 -4.51 4.09 -3.82
N ALA A 72 -4.65 2.85 -3.36
CA ALA A 72 -4.93 1.70 -4.21
C ALA A 72 -6.27 1.85 -4.96
N GLU A 73 -7.23 2.55 -4.35
CA GLU A 73 -8.53 2.87 -4.95
C GLU A 73 -8.50 4.11 -5.86
N GLY A 74 -7.35 4.79 -5.97
CA GLY A 74 -7.18 5.99 -6.80
C GLY A 74 -7.81 7.26 -6.20
N GLN A 75 -8.17 7.24 -4.92
CA GLN A 75 -8.80 8.40 -4.24
C GLN A 75 -7.79 9.51 -3.92
N ILE A 76 -6.51 9.16 -3.76
CA ILE A 76 -5.45 10.11 -3.43
C ILE A 76 -4.26 9.94 -4.38
N SER A 77 -3.60 11.06 -4.67
CA SER A 77 -2.38 11.07 -5.51
C SER A 77 -1.26 11.92 -4.93
N THR A 78 -1.57 12.77 -3.94
CA THR A 78 -0.61 13.72 -3.36
C THR A 78 -0.39 13.48 -1.86
N SER A 79 0.69 14.04 -1.32
CA SER A 79 0.94 14.03 0.12
C SER A 79 -0.13 14.84 0.87
N GLU A 80 -0.65 15.90 0.27
CA GLU A 80 -1.71 16.75 0.82
C GLU A 80 -3.03 15.97 0.98
N ASP A 81 -3.43 15.21 -0.04
CA ASP A 81 -4.63 14.35 0.04
C ASP A 81 -4.49 13.31 1.16
N ALA A 82 -3.31 12.71 1.29
CA ALA A 82 -3.01 11.73 2.34
C ALA A 82 -3.12 12.33 3.74
N ILE A 83 -2.66 13.57 3.93
CA ILE A 83 -2.78 14.29 5.21
C ILE A 83 -4.24 14.60 5.52
N ALA A 84 -5.04 14.98 4.52
CA ALA A 84 -6.45 15.29 4.68
C ALA A 84 -7.25 14.07 5.16
N ILE A 85 -7.10 12.93 4.48
CA ILE A 85 -7.76 11.67 4.88
C ILE A 85 -7.29 11.22 6.26
N ALA A 86 -5.98 11.27 6.54
CA ALA A 86 -5.45 10.88 7.83
C ALA A 86 -5.99 11.76 8.98
N SER A 87 -6.13 13.05 8.75
CA SER A 87 -6.70 13.99 9.73
C SER A 87 -8.16 13.67 10.02
N GLN A 88 -8.95 13.37 8.98
CA GLN A 88 -10.35 12.96 9.13
C GLN A 88 -10.45 11.65 9.92
N LYS A 89 -9.69 10.63 9.52
CA LYS A 89 -9.71 9.31 10.15
C LYS A 89 -9.25 9.36 11.61
N MET A 90 -8.29 10.22 11.93
CA MET A 90 -7.82 10.44 13.30
C MET A 90 -8.95 10.98 14.21
N LEU A 91 -9.80 11.87 13.68
CA LEU A 91 -10.93 12.44 14.42
C LEU A 91 -12.03 11.39 14.67
N GLU A 92 -12.25 10.48 13.72
CA GLU A 92 -13.20 9.37 13.84
C GLU A 92 -12.74 8.31 14.86
N LEU A 93 -11.44 8.04 14.91
CA LEU A 93 -10.83 7.04 15.81
C LEU A 93 -10.59 7.55 17.23
N ASN A 94 -10.54 8.87 17.44
CA ASN A 94 -10.38 9.48 18.75
C ASN A 94 -11.37 10.66 18.90
N PRO A 95 -12.67 10.38 19.14
CA PRO A 95 -13.66 11.41 19.40
C PRO A 95 -13.29 12.21 20.67
N PRO A 96 -13.72 13.48 20.77
CA PRO A 96 -13.41 14.37 21.90
C PRO A 96 -13.92 13.85 23.25
#